data_AF-F7FAI9-F1
#
_entry.id   AF-F7FAI9-F1
#
_cell.length_a   1.000
_cell.length_b   1.000
_cell.length_c   1.000
_cell.angle_alpha   90.00
_cell.angle_beta   90.00
_cell.angle_gamma   90.00
#
_symmetry.space_group_name_H-M   'P 1'
#
loop_
_entity.id
_entity.type
_entity.pdbx_description
1 polymer ?
#
loop_
_entity_poly.entity_id
_entity_poly.type
_entity_poly.pdbx_seq_one_letter_code
_entity_poly.pdbx_strand_id
1 'polypeptide(L)'
;MRARPGLGRLVGAAVLWAALLGGPLRGGLGLRHTVYWNATNPRLRADDPSVELGLNDYLDIFCPHYEGPGPPGGPETFALYMVDAAGYAACRPDGPGAFKRWECSRPFAPLGPVRFSEKIQRFTPFSLGFEFVPGNTYHYISVPSPESPGHCLRLKVSVCCVATTDGRVTLVPQVLPRGVGGESGGERGGGRGG
;
A
#
# COMPACT_ATOMS: atom_id res chain seq x y z
N MET A 1 76.35 5.45 -22.62
CA MET A 1 75.21 6.27 -22.16
C MET A 1 73.98 5.37 -22.12
N ARG A 2 73.38 5.14 -20.94
CA ARG A 2 72.24 4.24 -20.73
C ARG A 2 70.91 4.94 -21.04
N ALA A 3 70.07 4.30 -21.85
CA ALA A 3 68.68 4.71 -22.08
C ALA A 3 67.83 4.50 -20.82
N ARG A 4 66.95 5.45 -20.50
CA ARG A 4 65.93 5.33 -19.44
C ARG A 4 64.66 4.70 -20.03
N PRO A 5 64.03 3.70 -19.37
CA PRO A 5 62.76 3.15 -19.83
C PRO A 5 61.61 4.10 -19.50
N GLY A 6 60.69 4.26 -20.45
CA GLY A 6 59.47 5.05 -20.33
C GLY A 6 58.45 4.37 -19.40
N LEU A 7 57.93 5.15 -18.46
CA LEU A 7 56.93 4.72 -17.51
C LEU A 7 55.55 4.67 -18.18
N GLY A 8 55.09 3.44 -18.42
CA GLY A 8 53.79 3.00 -17.90
C GLY A 8 52.53 3.65 -18.46
N ARG A 9 52.02 3.05 -19.54
CA ARG A 9 50.59 2.96 -19.88
C ARG A 9 49.75 2.55 -18.68
N LEU A 10 49.03 3.46 -18.00
CA LEU A 10 47.97 3.10 -17.04
C LEU A 10 46.89 4.21 -16.96
N VAL A 11 46.19 4.49 -18.07
CA VAL A 11 45.01 5.41 -18.04
C VAL A 11 43.73 4.72 -18.52
N GLY A 12 43.72 3.38 -18.62
CA GLY A 12 42.64 2.63 -19.27
C GLY A 12 41.70 1.81 -18.36
N ALA A 13 41.86 1.83 -17.04
CA ALA A 13 41.16 0.88 -16.16
C ALA A 13 40.26 1.52 -15.08
N ALA A 14 40.13 2.85 -15.06
CA ALA A 14 39.35 3.54 -14.02
C ALA A 14 37.88 3.83 -14.40
N VAL A 15 37.49 3.67 -15.67
CA VAL A 15 36.15 4.10 -16.15
C VAL A 15 35.09 3.00 -16.06
N LEU A 16 35.46 1.72 -15.89
CA LEU A 16 34.48 0.62 -15.89
C LEU A 16 33.87 0.25 -14.52
N TRP A 17 34.31 0.85 -13.41
CA TRP A 17 33.74 0.56 -12.09
C TRP A 17 32.60 1.50 -11.65
N ALA A 18 32.35 2.59 -12.38
CA ALA A 18 31.32 3.56 -12.02
C ALA A 18 29.88 3.09 -12.35
N ALA A 19 29.70 2.03 -13.14
CA ALA A 19 28.37 1.58 -13.58
C ALA A 19 27.68 0.61 -12.61
N LEU A 20 28.38 0.07 -11.61
CA LEU A 20 27.80 -0.91 -10.65
C LEU A 20 27.37 -0.33 -9.30
N LEU A 21 27.57 0.98 -9.06
CA LEU A 21 27.27 1.61 -7.77
C LEU A 21 26.18 2.71 -7.84
N GLY A 22 25.63 2.98 -9.03
CA GLY A 22 24.78 4.17 -9.26
C GLY A 22 23.28 3.92 -9.49
N GLY A 23 22.82 2.67 -9.51
CA GLY A 23 21.38 2.41 -9.53
C GLY A 23 20.83 2.45 -8.11
N PRO A 24 19.79 3.24 -7.79
CA PRO A 24 19.15 3.12 -6.49
C PRO A 24 18.63 1.68 -6.41
N LEU A 25 19.27 0.87 -5.56
CA LEU A 25 18.66 -0.33 -5.03
C LEU A 25 17.40 0.16 -4.29
N ARG A 26 16.26 0.23 -4.98
CA ARG A 26 14.93 0.22 -4.35
C ARG A 26 14.75 -1.16 -3.74
N GLY A 27 15.56 -1.48 -2.73
CA GLY A 27 15.32 -2.58 -1.82
C GLY A 27 13.96 -2.33 -1.18
N GLY A 28 13.07 -3.30 -1.32
CA GLY A 28 11.65 -3.21 -0.99
C GLY A 28 11.36 -3.07 0.50
N LEU A 29 11.60 -1.89 1.05
CA LEU A 29 10.95 -1.43 2.27
C LEU A 29 9.85 -0.45 1.85
N GLY A 30 8.59 -0.80 2.10
CA GLY A 30 7.46 0.10 1.84
C GLY A 30 7.62 1.41 2.60
N LEU A 31 7.20 2.51 1.97
CA LEU A 31 7.23 3.84 2.56
C LEU A 31 6.22 3.95 3.70
N ARG A 32 6.49 4.80 4.69
CA ARG A 32 5.58 5.06 5.80
C ARG A 32 4.99 6.44 5.65
N HIS A 33 3.66 6.51 5.60
CA HIS A 33 2.88 7.74 5.50
C HIS A 33 2.27 8.04 6.85
N THR A 34 2.67 9.15 7.46
CA THR A 34 2.22 9.51 8.81
C THR A 34 1.05 10.49 8.78
N VAL A 35 0.00 10.19 9.53
CA VAL A 35 -1.17 11.03 9.73
C VAL A 35 -1.44 11.19 11.22
N TYR A 36 -1.36 12.43 11.71
CA TYR A 36 -1.83 12.77 13.06
C TYR A 36 -3.34 13.01 13.02
N TRP A 37 -4.11 12.15 13.67
CA TRP A 37 -5.56 12.17 13.54
C TRP A 37 -6.21 12.97 14.65
N ASN A 38 -6.30 14.29 14.47
CA ASN A 38 -6.92 15.21 15.42
C ASN A 38 -7.53 16.43 14.70
N ALA A 39 -8.42 17.15 15.37
CA ALA A 39 -9.15 18.28 14.80
C ALA A 39 -8.27 19.51 14.51
N THR A 40 -7.03 19.54 15.01
CA THR A 40 -6.07 20.62 14.73
C THR A 40 -5.24 20.39 13.47
N ASN A 41 -5.23 19.16 12.92
CA ASN A 41 -4.46 18.85 11.73
C ASN A 41 -5.10 19.47 10.48
N PRO A 42 -4.44 20.45 9.82
CA PRO A 42 -5.01 21.13 8.66
C PRO A 42 -5.25 20.18 7.47
N ARG A 43 -4.49 19.08 7.35
CA ARG A 43 -4.69 18.10 6.27
C ARG A 43 -6.04 17.38 6.37
N LEU A 44 -6.51 17.12 7.59
CA LEU A 44 -7.80 16.48 7.83
C LEU A 44 -8.98 17.46 7.80
N ARG A 45 -8.70 18.76 7.86
CA ARG A 45 -9.68 19.84 7.72
C ARG A 45 -9.85 20.35 6.29
N ALA A 46 -9.05 19.85 5.35
CA ALA A 46 -9.23 20.16 3.94
C ALA A 46 -10.61 19.67 3.45
N ASP A 47 -11.12 20.23 2.36
CA ASP A 47 -12.44 19.86 1.82
C ASP A 47 -12.50 18.39 1.40
N ASP A 48 -11.39 17.87 0.85
CA ASP A 48 -11.24 16.47 0.43
C ASP A 48 -9.90 15.85 0.90
N PRO A 49 -9.77 15.49 2.19
CA PRO A 49 -8.54 14.93 2.74
C PRO A 49 -8.22 13.60 2.08
N SER A 50 -7.05 13.51 1.47
CA SER A 50 -6.59 12.31 0.77
C SER A 50 -5.10 12.05 0.94
N VAL A 51 -4.72 10.78 0.81
CA VAL A 51 -3.33 10.32 0.76
C VAL A 51 -3.23 9.19 -0.27
N GLU A 52 -2.13 9.18 -1.01
CA GLU A 52 -1.81 8.14 -1.99
C GLU A 52 -0.69 7.25 -1.46
N LEU A 53 -0.87 5.92 -1.50
CA LEU A 53 0.10 4.94 -1.00
C LEU A 53 0.34 3.83 -2.02
N GLY A 54 1.57 3.31 -2.09
CA GLY A 54 1.89 2.13 -2.89
C GLY A 54 1.56 0.81 -2.19
N LEU A 55 1.54 -0.28 -2.94
CA LEU A 55 1.55 -1.61 -2.33
C LEU A 55 2.81 -1.81 -1.49
N ASN A 56 2.63 -2.44 -0.34
CA ASN A 56 3.57 -2.67 0.75
C ASN A 56 3.94 -1.44 1.59
N ASP A 57 3.44 -0.25 1.26
CA ASP A 57 3.55 0.93 2.12
C ASP A 57 2.77 0.74 3.43
N TYR A 58 3.01 1.63 4.38
CA TYR A 58 2.32 1.71 5.66
C TYR A 58 1.63 3.06 5.81
N LEU A 59 0.38 3.04 6.26
CA LEU A 59 -0.31 4.20 6.81
C LEU A 59 -0.21 4.15 8.33
N ASP A 60 0.56 5.08 8.89
CA ASP A 60 0.72 5.26 10.34
C ASP A 60 -0.20 6.37 10.82
N ILE A 61 -1.26 5.99 11.55
CA ILE A 61 -2.21 6.90 12.18
C ILE A 61 -1.83 7.06 13.65
N PHE A 62 -1.50 8.28 14.05
CA PHE A 62 -1.27 8.64 15.45
C PHE A 62 -2.53 9.21 16.07
N CYS A 63 -2.94 8.64 17.20
CA CYS A 63 -4.02 9.15 18.02
C CYS A 63 -3.67 10.52 18.64
N PRO A 64 -4.67 11.35 19.00
CA PRO A 64 -4.44 12.55 19.80
C PRO A 64 -3.74 12.20 21.11
N HIS A 65 -2.79 13.05 21.52
CA HIS A 65 -2.03 12.87 22.75
C HIS A 65 -1.83 14.19 23.48
N TYR A 66 -1.89 14.13 24.81
CA TYR A 66 -1.82 15.28 25.70
C TYR A 66 -0.92 14.95 26.88
N GLU A 67 -0.02 15.87 27.25
CA GLU A 67 0.92 15.70 28.38
C GLU A 67 0.35 16.13 29.74
N GLY A 68 -0.82 16.78 29.76
CA GLY A 68 -1.47 17.33 30.97
C GLY A 68 -2.97 17.03 31.00
N PRO A 69 -3.81 17.81 31.71
CA PRO A 69 -5.24 17.52 31.85
C PRO A 69 -6.05 17.59 30.54
N GLY A 70 -5.42 18.01 29.42
CA GLY A 70 -6.07 18.25 28.14
C GLY A 70 -6.69 19.65 28.06
N PRO A 71 -7.36 19.97 26.94
CA PRO A 71 -8.10 21.23 26.80
C PRO A 71 -9.34 21.24 27.70
N PRO A 72 -9.99 22.40 27.91
CA PRO A 72 -11.16 22.51 28.81
C PRO A 72 -12.32 21.56 28.48
N GLY A 73 -12.50 21.21 27.19
CA GLY A 73 -13.51 20.25 26.74
C GLY A 73 -13.10 18.78 26.89
N GLY A 74 -11.97 18.49 27.53
CA GLY A 74 -11.39 17.15 27.61
C GLY A 74 -10.60 16.75 26.36
N PRO A 75 -9.87 15.62 26.42
CA PRO A 75 -9.08 15.16 25.29
C PRO A 75 -9.96 14.58 24.16
N GLU A 76 -9.55 14.80 22.92
CA GLU A 76 -10.15 14.12 21.77
C GLU A 76 -9.92 12.60 21.85
N THR A 77 -11.01 11.83 21.84
CA THR A 77 -11.02 10.38 21.70
C THR A 77 -12.04 9.94 20.66
N PHE A 78 -11.79 8.82 19.98
CA PHE A 78 -12.66 8.32 18.91
C PHE A 78 -12.39 6.86 18.58
N ALA A 79 -13.35 6.23 17.89
CA ALA A 79 -13.14 4.98 17.17
C ALA A 79 -12.93 5.25 15.67
N LEU A 80 -11.96 4.58 15.06
CA LEU A 80 -11.63 4.67 13.64
C LEU A 80 -12.34 3.56 12.89
N TYR A 81 -12.99 3.90 11.78
CA TYR A 81 -13.72 2.96 10.93
C TYR A 81 -13.22 3.05 9.50
N MET A 82 -13.21 1.91 8.82
CA MET A 82 -13.24 1.89 7.37
C MET A 82 -14.70 1.75 6.93
N VAL A 83 -15.11 2.56 5.96
CA VAL A 83 -16.50 2.67 5.50
C VAL A 83 -16.57 2.70 3.97
N ASP A 84 -17.78 2.59 3.44
CA ASP A 84 -18.05 2.85 2.03
C ASP A 84 -18.14 4.36 1.73
N ALA A 85 -18.35 4.71 0.46
CA ALA A 85 -18.43 6.10 0.04
C ALA A 85 -19.62 6.85 0.68
N ALA A 86 -20.74 6.16 0.91
CA ALA A 86 -21.91 6.74 1.55
C ALA A 86 -21.63 7.06 3.03
N GLY A 87 -21.04 6.12 3.77
CA GLY A 87 -20.60 6.31 5.15
C GLY A 87 -19.55 7.41 5.30
N TYR A 88 -18.63 7.55 4.33
CA TYR A 88 -17.67 8.66 4.28
C TYR A 88 -18.34 10.03 4.08
N ALA A 89 -19.32 10.10 3.18
CA ALA A 89 -20.05 11.33 2.91
C ALA A 89 -20.92 11.74 4.11
N ALA A 90 -21.60 10.77 4.73
CA ALA A 90 -22.51 10.98 5.86
C ALA A 90 -21.80 11.02 7.22
N CYS A 91 -20.51 10.66 7.28
CA CYS A 91 -19.76 10.49 8.53
C CYS A 91 -20.42 9.47 9.48
N ARG A 92 -20.83 8.31 8.95
CA ARG A 92 -21.48 7.25 9.73
C ARG A 92 -20.86 5.87 9.50
N PRO A 93 -20.68 5.05 10.55
CA PRO A 93 -20.08 3.73 10.48
C PRO A 93 -21.13 2.59 10.41
N ASP A 94 -22.38 2.89 10.06
CA ASP A 94 -23.51 1.94 10.04
C ASP A 94 -23.77 1.33 8.65
N GLY A 95 -23.01 1.77 7.64
CA GLY A 95 -23.13 1.28 6.27
C GLY A 95 -22.70 -0.19 6.10
N PRO A 96 -23.13 -0.84 5.00
CA PRO A 96 -22.69 -2.19 4.66
C PRO A 96 -21.17 -2.28 4.53
N GLY A 97 -20.57 -3.28 5.17
CA GLY A 97 -19.12 -3.47 5.14
C GLY A 97 -18.33 -2.42 5.92
N ALA A 98 -18.98 -1.57 6.70
CA ALA A 98 -18.30 -0.73 7.68
C ALA A 98 -17.78 -1.58 8.85
N PHE A 99 -16.54 -1.33 9.28
CA PHE A 99 -15.95 -2.05 10.40
C PHE A 99 -14.97 -1.18 11.18
N LYS A 100 -14.96 -1.39 12.51
CA LYS A 100 -14.03 -0.70 13.41
C LYS A 100 -12.62 -1.21 13.13
N ARG A 101 -11.71 -0.29 12.82
CA ARG A 101 -10.30 -0.55 12.56
C ARG A 101 -9.41 -0.35 13.76
N TRP A 102 -9.70 0.68 14.54
CA TRP A 102 -8.91 1.03 15.71
C TRP A 102 -9.73 1.85 16.69
N GLU A 103 -9.20 2.02 17.90
CA GLU A 103 -9.78 2.86 18.93
C GLU A 103 -8.69 3.73 19.57
N CYS A 104 -8.87 5.05 19.46
CA CYS A 104 -8.03 6.05 20.10
C CYS A 104 -8.68 6.48 21.42
N SER A 105 -8.54 5.62 22.44
CA SER A 105 -9.12 5.81 23.79
C SER A 105 -8.09 6.16 24.86
N ARG A 106 -6.80 6.30 24.51
CA ARG A 106 -5.69 6.55 25.45
C ARG A 106 -4.98 7.88 25.18
N PRO A 107 -5.62 9.02 25.44
CA PRO A 107 -5.06 10.34 25.15
C PRO A 107 -3.85 10.69 26.01
N PHE A 108 -3.72 10.10 27.20
CA PHE A 108 -2.62 10.32 28.15
C PHE A 108 -1.66 9.13 28.21
N ALA A 109 -1.50 8.40 27.11
CA ALA A 109 -0.61 7.24 27.07
C ALA A 109 0.83 7.62 27.48
N PRO A 110 1.49 6.87 28.39
CA PRO A 110 2.75 7.30 29.02
C PRO A 110 3.95 7.33 28.07
N LEU A 111 3.85 6.69 26.91
CA LEU A 111 4.92 6.57 25.92
C LEU A 111 4.66 7.45 24.67
N GLY A 112 3.90 8.51 24.84
CA GLY A 112 3.50 9.40 23.75
C GLY A 112 2.27 8.87 22.97
N PRO A 113 2.02 9.42 21.76
CA PRO A 113 0.82 9.10 20.99
C PRO A 113 0.77 7.63 20.57
N VAL A 114 -0.38 7.00 20.81
CA VAL A 114 -0.63 5.64 20.33
C VAL A 114 -0.64 5.63 18.81
N ARG A 115 0.09 4.68 18.22
CA ARG A 115 0.19 4.49 16.77
C ARG A 115 -0.56 3.25 16.33
N PHE A 116 -1.49 3.43 15.39
CA PHE A 116 -2.05 2.36 14.58
C PHE A 116 -1.32 2.33 13.24
N SER A 117 -0.91 1.14 12.79
CA SER A 117 -0.22 0.96 11.52
C SER A 117 -1.01 0.03 10.63
N GLU A 118 -1.45 0.53 9.48
CA GLU A 118 -2.06 -0.26 8.43
C GLU A 118 -1.02 -0.55 7.35
N LYS A 119 -0.83 -1.82 7.00
CA LYS A 119 0.02 -2.18 5.86
C LYS A 119 -0.84 -2.33 4.62
N ILE A 120 -0.51 -1.59 3.58
CA ILE A 120 -1.22 -1.64 2.30
C ILE A 120 -0.77 -2.89 1.55
N GLN A 121 -1.45 -4.02 1.75
CA GLN A 121 -1.08 -5.29 1.15
C GLN A 121 -2.26 -5.98 0.48
N ARG A 122 -1.97 -6.70 -0.61
CA ARG A 122 -2.98 -7.43 -1.37
C ARG A 122 -3.41 -8.75 -0.73
N PHE A 123 -2.51 -9.37 0.04
CA PHE A 123 -2.77 -10.64 0.67
C PHE A 123 -2.40 -10.53 2.14
N THR A 124 -3.40 -10.76 3.00
CA THR A 124 -3.21 -10.74 4.45
C THR A 124 -3.20 -12.17 4.98
N PRO A 125 -2.21 -12.55 5.82
CA PRO A 125 -2.23 -13.86 6.48
C PRO A 125 -3.27 -13.91 7.62
N PHE A 126 -3.84 -12.77 8.01
CA PHE A 126 -4.85 -12.68 9.05
C PHE A 126 -6.26 -12.75 8.44
N SER A 127 -7.10 -13.66 8.95
CA SER A 127 -8.45 -13.92 8.42
C SER A 127 -9.42 -12.74 8.53
N LEU A 128 -9.22 -11.85 9.50
CA LEU A 128 -9.97 -10.60 9.63
C LEU A 128 -9.16 -9.39 9.11
N GLY A 129 -8.05 -9.64 8.42
CA GLY A 129 -7.28 -8.59 7.78
C GLY A 129 -8.01 -8.02 6.58
N PHE A 130 -7.60 -6.84 6.16
CA PHE A 130 -8.15 -6.21 4.97
C PHE A 130 -7.15 -6.27 3.83
N GLU A 131 -7.65 -6.46 2.62
CA GLU A 131 -6.84 -6.54 1.41
C GLU A 131 -7.02 -5.30 0.54
N PHE A 132 -5.89 -4.74 0.12
CA PHE A 132 -5.82 -3.54 -0.69
C PHE A 132 -5.56 -3.90 -2.16
N VAL A 133 -6.32 -3.26 -3.04
CA VAL A 133 -6.30 -3.46 -4.48
C VAL A 133 -5.79 -2.16 -5.13
N PRO A 134 -4.74 -2.22 -5.96
CA PRO A 134 -4.27 -1.06 -6.70
C PRO A 134 -5.36 -0.43 -7.56
N GLY A 135 -5.40 0.91 -7.61
CA GLY A 135 -6.41 1.68 -8.31
C GLY A 135 -7.68 1.96 -7.50
N ASN A 136 -7.86 1.32 -6.35
CA ASN A 136 -9.01 1.55 -5.49
C ASN A 136 -8.74 2.67 -4.46
N THR A 137 -9.83 3.32 -4.05
CA THR A 137 -9.83 4.30 -2.96
C THR A 137 -10.65 3.76 -1.79
N TYR A 138 -10.04 3.80 -0.62
CA TYR A 138 -10.60 3.32 0.64
C TYR A 138 -10.91 4.51 1.54
N HIS A 139 -12.00 4.42 2.29
CA HIS A 139 -12.51 5.55 3.04
C HIS A 139 -12.42 5.28 4.53
N TYR A 140 -11.74 6.16 5.24
CA TYR A 140 -11.63 6.13 6.70
C TYR A 140 -12.39 7.30 7.30
N ILE A 141 -13.09 7.04 8.41
CA ILE A 141 -13.71 8.06 9.25
C ILE A 141 -13.39 7.80 10.73
N SER A 142 -13.40 8.85 11.54
CA SER A 142 -13.43 8.73 13.00
C SER A 142 -14.78 9.13 13.54
N VAL A 143 -15.30 8.35 14.48
CA VAL A 143 -16.50 8.68 15.23
C VAL A 143 -16.08 9.05 16.66
N PRO A 144 -16.28 10.30 17.10
CA PRO A 144 -15.94 10.74 18.45
C PRO A 144 -16.64 9.89 19.51
N SER A 145 -15.94 9.63 20.61
CA SER A 145 -16.59 9.08 21.81
C SER A 145 -17.64 10.07 22.36
N PRO A 146 -18.66 9.63 23.12
CA PRO A 146 -19.73 10.51 23.60
C PRO A 146 -19.26 11.75 24.38
N GLU A 147 -18.16 11.63 25.12
CA GLU A 147 -17.58 12.70 25.94
C GLU A 147 -16.47 13.48 25.21
N SER A 148 -16.13 13.08 23.99
CA SER A 148 -15.06 13.69 23.21
C SER A 148 -15.54 15.01 22.60
N PRO A 149 -14.75 16.10 22.67
CA PRO A 149 -15.08 17.35 21.98
C PRO A 149 -14.83 17.29 20.47
N GLY A 150 -14.32 16.15 19.97
CA GLY A 150 -14.03 15.95 18.56
C GLY A 150 -15.29 15.89 17.69
N HIS A 151 -15.09 16.05 16.38
CA HIS A 151 -16.10 15.79 15.36
C HIS A 151 -15.61 14.71 14.41
N CYS A 152 -16.47 14.28 13.48
CA CYS A 152 -16.04 13.33 12.46
C CYS A 152 -14.91 13.93 11.61
N LEU A 153 -13.77 13.26 11.60
CA LEU A 153 -12.69 13.49 10.64
C LEU A 153 -12.69 12.34 9.66
N ARG A 154 -12.21 12.59 8.45
CA ARG A 154 -12.26 11.61 7.36
C ARG A 154 -11.02 11.71 6.48
N LEU A 155 -10.64 10.58 5.87
CA LEU A 155 -9.49 10.48 4.98
C LEU A 155 -9.76 9.47 3.86
N LYS A 156 -9.51 9.87 2.62
CA LYS A 156 -9.42 8.97 1.47
C LYS A 156 -8.00 8.41 1.36
N VAL A 157 -7.91 7.11 1.19
CA VAL A 157 -6.64 6.38 1.01
C VAL A 157 -6.70 5.74 -0.37
N SER A 158 -6.01 6.34 -1.33
CA SER A 158 -5.92 5.82 -2.69
C SER A 158 -4.68 4.95 -2.82
N VAL A 159 -4.86 3.70 -3.27
CA VAL A 159 -3.73 2.77 -3.44
C VAL A 159 -3.23 2.89 -4.87
N CYS A 160 -2.04 3.44 -5.04
CA CYS A 160 -1.50 3.73 -6.35
C CYS A 160 -0.98 2.49 -7.07
N CYS A 161 -1.02 2.68 -8.40
CA CYS A 161 -0.51 1.93 -9.54
C CYS A 161 -0.54 0.40 -9.42
N VAL A 162 -1.22 -0.23 -10.38
CA VAL A 162 -0.79 -1.54 -10.90
C VAL A 162 0.73 -1.45 -11.03
N ALA A 163 1.48 -2.36 -10.40
CA ALA A 163 2.93 -2.37 -10.47
C ALA A 163 3.30 -2.06 -11.93
N THR A 164 3.84 -0.87 -12.18
CA THR A 164 4.23 -0.48 -13.52
C THR A 164 5.24 -1.53 -13.89
N THR A 165 4.82 -2.42 -14.78
CA THR A 165 5.73 -3.33 -15.45
C THR A 165 6.60 -2.37 -16.23
N ASP A 166 7.72 -1.96 -15.63
CA ASP A 166 8.87 -1.55 -16.39
C ASP A 166 9.00 -2.59 -17.50
N GLY A 167 9.00 -2.11 -18.75
CA GLY A 167 8.56 -2.81 -19.95
C GLY A 167 9.32 -4.08 -20.31
N ARG A 168 9.28 -5.07 -19.43
CA ARG A 168 9.65 -6.44 -19.73
C ARG A 168 8.36 -7.16 -20.04
N VAL A 169 8.04 -7.15 -21.33
CA VAL A 169 7.27 -8.22 -21.96
C VAL A 169 7.91 -9.52 -21.50
N THR A 170 7.35 -10.13 -20.46
CA THR A 170 7.58 -11.55 -20.20
C THR A 170 6.87 -12.23 -21.34
N LEU A 171 7.64 -12.61 -22.37
CA LEU A 171 7.18 -13.57 -23.35
C LEU A 171 6.68 -14.76 -22.55
N VAL A 172 5.36 -14.94 -22.51
CA VAL A 172 4.76 -16.20 -22.09
C VAL A 172 5.42 -17.24 -23.01
N PRO A 173 6.17 -18.23 -22.48
CA PRO A 173 6.63 -19.31 -23.34
C PRO A 173 5.38 -19.95 -23.91
N GLN A 174 5.17 -19.80 -25.23
CA GLN A 174 4.09 -20.48 -25.90
C GLN A 174 4.30 -21.97 -25.66
N VAL A 175 3.36 -22.59 -24.97
CA VAL A 175 3.31 -24.04 -24.86
C VAL A 175 3.19 -24.57 -26.28
N LEU A 176 4.26 -25.21 -26.74
CA LEU A 176 4.36 -25.86 -28.03
C LEU A 176 3.15 -26.82 -28.20
N PRO A 177 2.35 -26.72 -29.27
CA PRO A 177 1.33 -27.72 -29.52
C PRO A 177 2.02 -29.06 -29.78
N ARG A 178 1.66 -30.08 -28.99
CA ARG A 178 2.05 -31.46 -29.24
C ARG A 178 1.63 -31.83 -30.66
N GLY A 179 2.62 -32.27 -31.44
CA GLY A 179 2.50 -32.59 -32.85
C GLY A 179 1.41 -33.61 -33.14
N VAL A 180 0.67 -33.29 -34.20
CA VAL A 180 -0.14 -34.23 -34.98
C VAL A 180 0.83 -35.18 -35.69
N GLY A 181 0.72 -36.48 -35.41
CA GLY A 181 1.23 -37.54 -36.26
C GLY A 181 0.07 -38.22 -36.98
N GLY A 182 -0.05 -37.99 -38.30
CA GLY A 182 -0.62 -39.00 -39.21
C GLY A 182 0.37 -40.17 -39.32
N GLU A 183 0.06 -41.35 -39.85
CA GLU A 183 -0.90 -41.78 -40.88
C GLU A 183 -0.79 -43.32 -40.86
N SER A 184 -1.85 -44.13 -40.98
CA SER A 184 -2.20 -44.95 -42.17
C SER A 184 -2.87 -46.21 -41.60
N GLY A 185 -4.11 -46.59 -41.92
CA GLY A 185 -4.49 -47.33 -43.13
C GLY A 185 -5.34 -48.55 -42.71
N GLY A 186 -6.42 -48.86 -43.43
CA GLY A 186 -7.19 -50.10 -43.17
C GLY A 186 -8.69 -50.07 -43.50
N GLU A 187 -8.99 -49.99 -44.79
CA GLU A 187 -10.12 -50.55 -45.55
C GLU A 187 -11.30 -51.33 -44.88
N ARG A 188 -12.50 -51.08 -45.45
CA ARG A 188 -13.63 -52.01 -45.78
C ARG A 188 -14.87 -52.15 -44.87
N GLY A 189 -16.02 -51.75 -45.45
CA GLY A 189 -17.37 -52.35 -45.35
C GLY A 189 -18.16 -52.02 -44.08
N GLY A 190 -19.45 -51.69 -44.07
CA GLY A 190 -20.55 -51.77 -45.04
C GLY A 190 -21.84 -52.09 -44.26
N GLY A 191 -22.95 -51.39 -44.54
CA GLY A 191 -24.31 -51.94 -44.34
C GLY A 191 -25.14 -51.50 -43.12
N ARG A 192 -26.22 -50.76 -43.43
CA ARG A 192 -27.64 -50.90 -42.99
C ARG A 192 -28.02 -51.07 -41.51
N GLY A 193 -28.95 -50.20 -41.10
CA GLY A 193 -30.31 -50.59 -40.70
C GLY A 193 -30.66 -50.53 -39.21
N GLY A 194 -31.78 -49.87 -38.89
CA GLY A 194 -32.43 -49.88 -37.57
C GLY A 194 -32.91 -48.51 -37.14
#